data_AF-A0A938EDP6-F1
#
_entry.id   AF-A0A938EDP6-F1
#
_cell.length_a   1.000
_cell.length_b   1.000
_cell.length_c   1.000
_cell.angle_alpha   90.00
_cell.angle_beta   90.00
_cell.angle_gamma   90.00
#
_symmetry.space_group_name_H-M   'P 1'
#
loop_
_entity.id
_entity.type
_entity.pdbx_description
1 polymer ?
#
loop_
_entity_poly.entity_id
_entity_poly.type
_entity_poly.pdbx_seq_one_letter_code
_entity_poly.pdbx_strand_id
1 'polypeptide(L)'
;MKKLDALAPRTLLLGAGVLLFIDTFLPWQKVSFDFGDNASVSASRNAWHGFWGVVLGLMVIALILLVGARMAKVALPEAIPYGRLVLGLAALILLFAVLKNLFDDFSAWGSYLGIALAAAVVLGAWRHFAETGETLPAQVASALRQDPAEAQGED
;
A
#
# COMPACT_ATOMS: atom_id res chain seq x y z
N MET A 1 20.72 -0.50 4.94
CA MET A 1 19.78 -1.12 5.89
C MET A 1 19.71 -0.36 7.23
N LYS A 2 20.82 -0.04 7.92
CA LYS A 2 20.84 0.68 9.22
C LYS A 2 19.99 1.97 9.34
N LYS A 3 19.76 2.74 8.27
CA LYS A 3 18.98 4.00 8.35
C LYS A 3 17.46 3.79 8.47
N LEU A 4 16.94 2.66 7.97
CA LEU A 4 15.50 2.38 8.01
C LEU A 4 15.05 1.86 9.37
N ASP A 5 15.96 1.25 10.14
CA ASP A 5 15.69 0.78 11.50
C ASP A 5 15.72 1.91 12.53
N ALA A 6 16.32 3.06 12.17
CA ALA A 6 16.33 4.25 12.99
C ALA A 6 15.01 5.04 12.95
N LEU A 7 14.15 4.80 11.95
CA LEU A 7 12.85 5.46 11.85
C LEU A 7 11.80 4.69 12.67
N ALA A 8 11.04 5.42 13.49
CA ALA A 8 9.84 4.87 14.12
C ALA A 8 8.90 4.30 13.04
N PRO A 9 8.31 3.10 13.21
CA PRO A 9 7.53 2.46 12.15
C PRO A 9 6.38 3.30 11.61
N ARG A 10 5.70 4.06 12.47
CA ARG A 10 4.64 5.01 12.06
C ARG A 10 5.15 6.15 11.19
N THR A 11 6.35 6.67 11.47
CA THR A 11 6.97 7.72 10.65
C THR A 11 7.38 7.19 9.30
N LEU A 12 7.93 5.97 9.25
CA LEU A 12 8.23 5.29 7.98
C LEU A 12 6.95 5.08 7.15
N LEU A 13 5.90 4.55 7.78
CA LEU A 13 4.61 4.31 7.14
C LEU A 13 4.00 5.59 6.57
N LEU A 14 3.88 6.64 7.39
CA LEU A 14 3.28 7.91 6.96
C LEU A 14 4.16 8.60 5.91
N GLY A 15 5.47 8.63 6.12
CA GLY A 15 6.42 9.24 5.19
C GLY A 15 6.40 8.55 3.82
N ALA A 16 6.43 7.22 3.79
CA ALA A 16 6.32 6.45 2.55
C ALA A 16 4.95 6.66 1.88
N GLY A 17 3.87 6.74 2.66
CA GLY A 17 2.53 7.03 2.13
C GLY A 17 2.44 8.40 1.48
N VAL A 18 2.98 9.45 2.12
CA VAL A 18 3.02 10.81 1.57
C VAL A 18 3.90 10.87 0.32
N LEU A 19 5.06 10.21 0.32
CA LEU A 19 5.91 10.14 -0.86
C LEU A 19 5.23 9.41 -2.02
N LEU A 20 4.52 8.30 -1.73
CA LEU A 20 3.72 7.59 -2.73
C LEU A 20 2.59 8.47 -3.27
N PHE A 21 1.93 9.26 -2.42
CA PHE A 21 0.92 10.21 -2.86
C PHE A 21 1.51 11.23 -3.83
N ILE A 22 2.67 11.79 -3.53
CA ILE A 22 3.37 12.72 -4.44
C ILE A 22 3.74 12.02 -5.75
N ASP A 23 4.26 10.78 -5.65
CA ASP A 23 4.63 9.96 -6.81
C ASP A 23 3.44 9.69 -7.74
N THR A 24 2.20 9.62 -7.23
CA THR A 24 1.01 9.42 -8.07
C THR A 24 0.79 10.55 -9.10
N PHE A 25 1.38 11.72 -8.90
CA PHE A 25 1.33 12.85 -9.84
C PHE A 25 2.46 12.83 -10.87
N LEU A 26 3.47 11.98 -10.69
CA LEU A 26 4.57 11.82 -11.63
C LEU A 26 4.14 11.03 -12.87
N PRO A 27 4.91 11.06 -13.97
CA PRO A 27 4.64 10.24 -15.14
C PRO A 27 4.74 8.74 -14.81
N TRP A 28 3.60 8.07 -14.78
CA TRP A 28 3.50 6.61 -14.64
C TRP A 28 3.45 5.91 -15.99
N GLN A 29 2.95 6.60 -17.02
CA GLN A 29 2.98 6.15 -18.41
C GLN A 29 3.61 7.24 -19.27
N LYS A 30 4.47 6.86 -20.22
CA LYS A 30 5.08 7.80 -21.16
C LYS A 30 5.27 7.16 -22.52
N VAL A 31 4.75 7.81 -23.55
CA VAL A 31 4.99 7.45 -24.95
C VAL A 31 5.75 8.60 -25.61
N SER A 32 6.83 8.27 -26.32
CA SER A 32 7.60 9.19 -27.14
C SER A 32 7.44 8.80 -28.61
N PHE A 33 6.99 9.73 -29.43
CA PHE A 33 6.97 9.59 -30.88
C PHE A 33 8.08 10.47 -31.47
N ASP A 34 8.99 9.84 -32.20
CA ASP A 34 10.06 10.53 -32.93
C ASP A 34 9.61 10.76 -34.38
N PHE A 35 9.69 12.00 -34.84
CA PHE A 35 9.28 12.40 -36.19
C PHE A 35 10.47 12.69 -37.14
N GLY A 36 11.69 12.28 -36.78
CA GLY A 36 12.91 12.60 -37.55
C GLY A 36 13.41 14.04 -37.31
N ASP A 37 14.68 14.29 -37.71
CA ASP A 37 15.43 15.55 -37.65
C ASP A 37 15.20 16.46 -36.43
N ASN A 38 15.20 15.86 -35.23
CA ASN A 38 15.19 16.51 -33.91
C ASN A 38 13.82 16.90 -33.33
N ALA A 39 12.71 16.43 -33.91
CA ALA A 39 11.38 16.63 -33.33
C ALA A 39 10.88 15.33 -32.65
N SER A 40 10.80 15.34 -31.32
CA SER A 40 10.12 14.31 -30.54
C SER A 40 8.93 14.92 -29.80
N VAL A 41 7.77 14.24 -29.86
CA VAL A 41 6.59 14.62 -29.08
C VAL A 41 6.37 13.54 -28.04
N SER A 42 6.41 13.90 -26.77
CA SER A 42 6.14 12.98 -25.67
C SER A 42 4.80 13.27 -25.02
N ALA A 43 3.96 12.24 -24.90
CA ALA A 43 2.74 12.28 -24.11
C ALA A 43 2.97 11.48 -22.82
N SER A 44 2.63 12.07 -21.68
CA SER A 44 2.71 11.42 -20.37
C SER A 44 1.34 11.39 -19.68
N ARG A 45 1.13 10.34 -18.89
CA ARG A 45 -0.01 10.20 -17.99
C ARG A 45 0.49 9.87 -16.60
N ASN A 46 -0.12 10.50 -15.60
CA ASN A 46 0.18 10.22 -14.20
C ASN A 46 -0.60 9.01 -13.68
N ALA A 47 -0.42 8.67 -12.41
CA ALA A 47 -1.04 7.48 -11.86
C ALA A 47 -2.57 7.56 -11.82
N TRP A 48 -3.17 8.74 -11.79
CA TRP A 48 -4.62 8.93 -11.63
C TRP A 48 -5.44 8.55 -12.87
N HIS A 49 -4.78 8.26 -14.00
CA HIS A 49 -5.47 7.78 -15.18
C HIS A 49 -5.88 6.30 -15.05
N GLY A 50 -7.13 6.01 -15.42
CA GLY A 50 -7.71 4.67 -15.36
C GLY A 50 -8.26 4.29 -13.98
N PHE A 51 -9.09 3.25 -13.95
CA PHE A 51 -9.76 2.78 -12.73
C PHE A 51 -8.76 2.43 -11.60
N TRP A 52 -7.74 1.63 -11.91
CA TRP A 52 -6.72 1.22 -10.95
C TRP A 52 -5.97 2.40 -10.32
N GLY A 53 -5.75 3.44 -11.12
CA GLY A 53 -5.09 4.67 -10.73
C GLY A 53 -5.86 5.48 -9.69
N VAL A 54 -7.14 5.70 -9.96
CA VAL A 54 -8.03 6.42 -9.03
C VAL A 54 -8.17 5.63 -7.73
N VAL A 55 -8.39 4.32 -7.80
CA VAL A 55 -8.54 3.48 -6.59
C VAL A 55 -7.24 3.49 -5.77
N LEU A 56 -6.08 3.35 -6.42
CA LEU A 56 -4.78 3.47 -5.75
C LEU A 56 -4.65 4.82 -5.02
N GLY A 57 -4.89 5.93 -5.72
CA GLY A 57 -4.78 7.27 -5.15
C GLY A 57 -5.70 7.49 -3.95
N LEU A 58 -6.96 7.03 -4.04
CA LEU A 58 -7.92 7.12 -2.94
C LEU A 58 -7.50 6.28 -1.72
N MET A 59 -6.98 5.07 -1.93
CA MET A 59 -6.48 4.24 -0.83
C MET A 59 -5.28 4.87 -0.15
N VAL A 60 -4.36 5.47 -0.90
CA VAL A 60 -3.20 6.20 -0.34
C VAL A 60 -3.66 7.39 0.48
N ILE A 61 -4.63 8.18 0.00
CA ILE A 61 -5.23 9.28 0.76
C ILE A 61 -5.86 8.75 2.06
N ALA A 62 -6.67 7.68 1.97
CA ALA A 62 -7.32 7.09 3.13
C ALA A 62 -6.31 6.61 4.17
N LEU A 63 -5.20 6.00 3.75
CA LEU A 63 -4.11 5.57 4.62
C LEU A 63 -3.47 6.77 5.33
N ILE A 64 -3.12 7.84 4.60
CA ILE A 64 -2.51 9.05 5.17
C ILE A 64 -3.45 9.69 6.19
N LEU A 65 -4.73 9.83 5.86
CA LEU A 65 -5.72 10.42 6.77
C LEU A 65 -5.92 9.57 8.02
N LEU A 66 -6.02 8.25 7.87
CA LEU A 66 -6.20 7.33 8.98
C LEU A 66 -4.99 7.35 9.93
N VAL A 67 -3.77 7.25 9.38
CA VAL A 67 -2.53 7.28 10.16
C VAL A 67 -2.28 8.65 10.77
N GLY A 68 -2.49 9.72 10.00
CA GLY A 68 -2.36 11.10 10.46
C GLY A 68 -3.34 11.44 11.58
N ALA A 69 -4.62 11.06 11.45
CA ALA A 69 -5.62 11.25 12.50
C ALA A 69 -5.24 10.54 13.80
N ARG A 70 -4.71 9.31 13.70
CA ARG A 70 -4.27 8.57 14.88
C ARG A 70 -3.05 9.20 15.54
N MET A 71 -2.11 9.74 14.76
CA MET A 71 -0.98 10.51 15.29
C MET A 71 -1.41 11.83 15.94
N ALA A 72 -2.46 12.46 15.43
CA ALA A 72 -3.08 13.64 16.02
C ALA A 72 -3.97 13.33 17.24
N LYS A 73 -3.98 12.07 17.73
CA LYS A 73 -4.79 11.59 18.87
C LYS A 73 -6.30 11.79 18.67
N VAL A 74 -6.77 11.80 17.42
CA VAL A 74 -8.20 11.79 17.13
C VAL A 74 -8.81 10.49 17.68
N ALA A 75 -9.94 10.62 18.39
CA ALA A 75 -10.66 9.49 18.95
C ALA A 75 -11.25 8.65 17.80
N LEU A 76 -10.66 7.48 17.57
CA LEU A 76 -11.23 6.45 16.72
C LEU A 76 -11.95 5.42 17.59
N PRO A 77 -13.07 4.83 17.13
CA PRO A 77 -13.74 3.76 17.85
C PRO A 77 -12.77 2.62 18.20
N GLU A 78 -12.74 2.23 19.48
CA GLU A 78 -11.81 1.22 20.01
C GLU A 78 -12.07 -0.19 19.44
N ALA A 79 -13.27 -0.42 18.89
CA ALA A 79 -13.65 -1.68 18.27
C ALA A 79 -12.94 -2.00 16.94
N ILE A 80 -12.19 -1.05 16.36
CA ILE A 80 -11.54 -1.25 15.07
C ILE A 80 -10.14 -1.84 15.29
N PRO A 81 -9.83 -3.04 14.74
CA PRO A 81 -8.47 -3.60 14.78
C PRO A 81 -7.56 -2.79 13.86
N TYR A 82 -7.05 -1.69 14.40
CA TYR A 82 -6.36 -0.65 13.65
C TYR A 82 -5.10 -1.18 12.97
N GLY A 83 -4.32 -2.03 13.65
CA GLY A 83 -3.12 -2.63 13.09
C GLY A 83 -3.43 -3.45 11.83
N ARG A 84 -4.43 -4.34 11.92
CA ARG A 84 -4.89 -5.14 10.76
C ARG A 84 -5.47 -4.29 9.64
N LEU A 85 -6.25 -3.26 9.96
CA LEU A 85 -6.85 -2.37 8.97
C LEU A 85 -5.76 -1.67 8.15
N VAL A 86 -4.77 -1.09 8.82
CA VAL A 86 -3.65 -0.39 8.18
C VAL A 86 -2.78 -1.36 7.37
N LEU A 87 -2.49 -2.56 7.91
CA LEU A 87 -1.74 -3.58 7.20
C LEU A 87 -2.45 -4.05 5.94
N GLY A 88 -3.75 -4.34 6.04
CA GLY A 88 -4.58 -4.74 4.91
C GLY A 88 -4.65 -3.65 3.84
N LEU A 89 -4.85 -2.40 4.24
CA LEU A 89 -4.87 -1.26 3.33
C LEU A 89 -3.52 -1.05 2.64
N ALA A 90 -2.41 -1.18 3.37
CA ALA A 90 -1.06 -1.11 2.81
C ALA A 90 -0.80 -2.22 1.78
N ALA A 91 -1.22 -3.45 2.07
CA ALA A 91 -1.10 -4.58 1.15
C ALA A 91 -1.93 -4.36 -0.13
N LEU A 92 -3.16 -3.84 0.01
CA LEU A 92 -4.00 -3.47 -1.14
C LEU A 92 -3.37 -2.37 -1.99
N ILE A 93 -2.75 -1.36 -1.37
CA ILE A 93 -2.03 -0.30 -2.09
C ILE A 93 -0.91 -0.89 -2.94
N LEU A 94 -0.08 -1.78 -2.37
CA LEU A 94 0.96 -2.45 -3.14
C LEU A 94 0.40 -3.30 -4.27
N LEU A 95 -0.66 -4.08 -4.01
CA LEU A 95 -1.33 -4.88 -5.02
C LEU A 95 -1.81 -4.00 -6.18
N PHE A 96 -2.52 -2.90 -5.91
CA PHE A 96 -3.05 -2.00 -6.95
C PHE A 96 -1.95 -1.26 -7.70
N ALA A 97 -0.86 -0.88 -7.05
CA ALA A 97 0.30 -0.31 -7.73
C ALA A 97 0.90 -1.30 -8.74
N VAL A 98 1.05 -2.57 -8.35
CA VAL A 98 1.54 -3.63 -9.25
C VAL A 98 0.54 -3.93 -10.36
N LEU A 99 -0.75 -4.09 -10.05
CA LEU A 99 -1.78 -4.35 -11.05
C LEU A 99 -1.86 -3.22 -12.07
N LYS A 100 -1.83 -1.96 -11.62
CA LYS A 100 -1.79 -0.81 -12.52
C LYS A 100 -0.60 -0.89 -13.46
N ASN A 101 0.60 -1.14 -12.93
CA ASN A 101 1.80 -1.24 -13.77
C ASN A 101 1.77 -2.44 -14.73
N LEU A 102 1.03 -3.51 -14.42
CA LEU A 102 0.93 -4.69 -15.28
C LEU A 102 -0.13 -4.54 -16.37
N PHE A 103 -1.21 -3.81 -16.08
CA PHE A 103 -2.33 -3.60 -17.01
C PHE A 103 -2.19 -2.34 -17.87
N ASP A 104 -1.44 -1.34 -17.41
CA ASP A 104 -1.17 -0.15 -18.19
C ASP A 104 0.02 -0.38 -19.12
N ASP A 105 -0.16 -0.09 -20.40
CA ASP A 105 0.95 -0.04 -21.34
C ASP A 105 1.83 1.20 -21.10
N PHE A 106 3.10 1.10 -21.53
CA PHE A 106 4.08 2.18 -21.53
C PHE A 106 4.53 2.69 -20.15
N SER A 107 4.74 1.77 -19.20
CA SER A 107 5.28 2.07 -17.86
C SER A 107 6.52 2.97 -17.92
N ALA A 108 6.42 4.11 -17.25
CA ALA A 108 7.49 5.07 -17.08
C ALA A 108 8.16 4.92 -15.71
N TRP A 109 9.30 5.60 -15.52
CA TRP A 109 10.11 5.50 -14.30
C TRP A 109 9.31 5.74 -13.00
N GLY A 110 8.30 6.61 -13.02
CA GLY A 110 7.46 6.92 -11.85
C GLY A 110 6.70 5.69 -11.35
N SER A 111 6.22 4.82 -12.24
CA SER A 111 5.50 3.59 -11.84
C SER A 111 6.36 2.64 -11.00
N TYR A 112 7.64 2.48 -11.35
CA TYR A 112 8.58 1.64 -10.61
C TYR A 112 8.94 2.25 -9.25
N LEU A 113 9.09 3.58 -9.19
CA LEU A 113 9.27 4.28 -7.93
C LEU A 113 8.03 4.14 -7.04
N GLY A 114 6.83 4.29 -7.60
CA GLY A 114 5.56 4.08 -6.92
C GLY A 114 5.43 2.69 -6.33
N ILE A 115 5.80 1.63 -7.06
CA ILE A 115 5.81 0.26 -6.52
C ILE A 115 6.81 0.12 -5.37
N ALA A 116 8.02 0.67 -5.49
CA ALA A 116 9.01 0.64 -4.43
C ALA A 116 8.53 1.39 -3.17
N LEU A 117 7.87 2.53 -3.34
CA LEU A 117 7.26 3.30 -2.26
C LEU A 117 6.08 2.54 -1.62
N ALA A 118 5.23 1.89 -2.41
CA ALA A 118 4.16 1.04 -1.91
C ALA A 118 4.70 -0.15 -1.09
N ALA A 119 5.81 -0.75 -1.51
CA ALA A 119 6.50 -1.77 -0.71
C ALA A 119 7.03 -1.18 0.62
N ALA A 120 7.56 0.05 0.60
CA ALA A 120 7.97 0.73 1.84
C ALA A 120 6.78 1.04 2.77
N VAL A 121 5.60 1.36 2.23
CA VAL A 121 4.35 1.49 3.01
C VAL A 121 4.00 0.17 3.69
N VAL A 122 4.04 -0.95 2.96
CA VAL A 122 3.81 -2.30 3.54
C VAL A 122 4.82 -2.61 4.64
N LEU A 123 6.11 -2.32 4.44
CA LEU A 123 7.14 -2.52 5.47
C LEU A 123 6.88 -1.67 6.73
N GLY A 124 6.47 -0.41 6.56
CA GLY A 124 6.08 0.46 7.67
C GLY A 124 4.86 -0.07 8.43
N ALA A 125 3.84 -0.52 7.69
CA ALA A 125 2.62 -1.09 8.27
C ALA A 125 2.89 -2.41 9.00
N TRP A 126 3.71 -3.29 8.42
CA TRP A 126 4.10 -4.56 9.04
C TRP A 126 4.84 -4.35 10.35
N ARG A 127 5.83 -3.44 10.37
CA ARG A 127 6.56 -3.10 11.59
C ARG A 127 5.63 -2.50 12.66
N HIS A 128 4.73 -1.61 12.24
CA HIS A 128 3.74 -1.03 13.15
C HIS A 128 2.76 -2.08 13.72
N PHE A 129 2.35 -3.05 12.90
CA PHE A 129 1.52 -4.17 13.31
C PHE A 129 2.25 -5.11 14.28
N ALA A 130 3.51 -5.43 14.01
CA ALA A 130 4.33 -6.25 14.89
C ALA A 130 4.52 -5.62 16.28
N GLU A 131 4.63 -4.29 16.37
CA GLU A 131 4.69 -3.56 17.64
C GLU A 131 3.36 -3.56 18.42
N THR A 132 2.22 -3.65 17.72
CA THR A 132 0.90 -3.60 18.36
C THR A 132 0.51 -4.95 18.98
N GLY A 133 1.18 -6.04 18.63
CA GLY A 133 0.94 -7.36 19.22
C GLY A 133 -0.47 -7.90 18.97
N GLU A 134 -1.21 -7.34 18.01
CA GLU A 134 -2.51 -7.84 17.57
C GLU A 134 -2.30 -9.24 16.98
N THR A 135 -2.52 -10.29 17.77
CA THR A 135 -2.45 -11.67 17.28
C THR A 135 -3.61 -11.94 16.31
N LEU A 136 -3.45 -12.99 15.47
CA LEU A 136 -4.53 -13.53 14.63
C LEU A 136 -5.83 -13.56 15.44
N PRO A 137 -7.00 -13.24 14.85
CA PRO A 137 -8.26 -13.32 15.57
C PRO A 137 -8.30 -14.66 16.30
N ALA A 138 -8.59 -14.66 17.61
CA ALA A 138 -8.66 -15.91 18.36
C ALA A 138 -9.56 -16.93 17.64
N GLN A 139 -10.56 -16.44 16.91
CA GLN A 139 -11.44 -17.18 16.00
C GLN A 139 -10.71 -17.90 14.86
N VAL A 140 -9.71 -17.29 14.21
CA VAL A 140 -8.88 -17.92 13.16
C VAL A 140 -7.89 -18.88 13.78
N ALA A 141 -7.29 -18.54 14.92
CA ALA A 141 -6.42 -19.45 15.66
C ALA A 141 -7.19 -20.68 16.20
N SER A 142 -8.48 -20.51 16.50
CA SER A 142 -9.39 -21.59 16.91
C SER A 142 -9.85 -22.42 15.71
N ALA A 143 -10.23 -21.77 14.60
CA ALA A 143 -10.65 -22.46 13.38
C ALA A 143 -9.51 -23.29 12.75
N LEU A 144 -8.27 -22.79 12.79
CA LEU A 144 -7.08 -23.53 12.34
C LEU A 144 -6.67 -24.64 13.33
N ARG A 145 -7.17 -24.61 14.57
CA ARG A 145 -6.98 -25.68 15.56
C ARG A 145 -8.06 -26.77 15.44
N GLN A 146 -9.20 -26.47 14.83
CA GLN A 146 -10.36 -27.35 14.73
C GLN A 146 -10.42 -28.21 13.45
N ASP A 147 -9.30 -28.49 12.80
CA ASP A 147 -9.22 -29.38 11.62
C ASP A 147 -8.47 -30.68 11.98
N PRO A 148 -8.85 -31.90 11.55
CA PRO A 148 -10.15 -32.58 11.47
C PRO A 148 -10.19 -33.88 12.32
N ALA A 149 -9.58 -33.89 13.52
CA ALA A 149 -9.59 -35.08 14.38
C ALA A 149 -10.89 -35.28 15.18
N GLU A 150 -11.73 -34.24 15.30
CA GLU A 150 -13.01 -34.30 16.04
C GLU A 150 -14.15 -34.97 15.24
N ALA A 151 -13.95 -35.31 13.97
CA ALA A 151 -14.96 -35.97 13.13
C ALA A 151 -14.96 -37.51 13.21
N GLN A 152 -14.21 -38.13 14.13
CA GLN A 152 -14.12 -39.59 14.28
C GLN A 152 -14.60 -40.11 15.65
N GLY A 153 -15.42 -39.35 16.37
CA GLY A 153 -15.87 -39.71 17.72
C GLY A 153 -17.34 -39.42 17.98
N GLU A 154 -18.23 -39.79 17.08
CA GLU A 154 -19.65 -39.97 17.38
C GLU A 154 -20.07 -41.33 16.81
N ASP A 155 -20.04 -42.33 17.68
CA ASP A 155 -20.58 -43.69 17.49
C ASP A 155 -22.11 -43.69 17.53
#